data_AF-A0A2V9JWY4-F1
#
_entry.id   AF-A0A2V9JWY4-F1
#
_cell.length_a   1.000
_cell.length_b   1.000
_cell.length_c   1.000
_cell.angle_alpha   90.00
_cell.angle_beta   90.00
_cell.angle_gamma   90.00
#
_symmetry.space_group_name_H-M   'P 1'
#
loop_
_entity.id
_entity.type
_entity.pdbx_description
1 polymer ?
#
loop_
_entity_poly.entity_id
_entity_poly.type
_entity_poly.pdbx_seq_one_letter_code
_entity_poly.pdbx_strand_id
1 'polypeptide(L)'
;NSAGHIAWAGRIYANGFVHALERRRGRIYQGTWGTAAYARLYCPAPGSLQSLALMPEWYLICLGLSALAGLGYLWKPLLAALPLPALALGLPIIAVASSVSHIRFESTPPTRFARLRLRVLTAFLHLLQPLARLRGRQSFGLTPWRRRNGAGLSFPRRRTFWLWSEGWLASEERLRSLESSLRVDRAVLRRGGDFDRWDLEVRGGLLGDVRVLMAEEYSGGKQAVRVRVWPKFSSLGLLLSLLCLAFGSAAAFDQAWTAATIFGAIAAGLGALLLRDSAGATATVDRSLTQLGFGRK
;
A
#
# COMPACT_ATOMS: atom_id res chain seq x y z
N ASN A 1 -0.53 -7.20 0.94
CA ASN A 1 -1.32 -6.00 0.53
C ASN A 1 -0.36 -4.91 0.03
N SER A 2 -0.83 -3.75 -0.45
CA SER A 2 0.03 -2.67 -1.02
C SER A 2 1.16 -2.20 -0.11
N ALA A 3 1.03 -2.27 1.22
CA ALA A 3 2.09 -1.91 2.17
C ALA A 3 3.11 -3.04 2.46
N GLY A 4 2.98 -4.21 1.81
CA GLY A 4 3.95 -5.31 1.92
C GLY A 4 3.62 -6.32 3.00
N HIS A 5 2.46 -6.18 3.66
CA HIS A 5 2.02 -7.17 4.64
C HIS A 5 1.62 -8.47 3.95
N ILE A 6 1.95 -9.57 4.62
CA ILE A 6 1.43 -10.90 4.31
C ILE A 6 -0.10 -10.82 4.42
N ALA A 7 -0.79 -11.06 3.30
CA ALA A 7 -2.23 -11.12 3.30
C ALA A 7 -2.64 -12.51 3.80
N TRP A 8 -3.10 -12.59 5.05
CA TRP A 8 -3.72 -13.80 5.55
C TRP A 8 -5.14 -13.92 4.96
N ALA A 9 -5.43 -15.08 4.37
CA ALA A 9 -6.66 -15.33 3.62
C ALA A 9 -7.74 -16.08 4.42
N GLY A 10 -7.52 -16.32 5.71
CA GLY A 10 -8.50 -17.00 6.57
C GLY A 10 -9.59 -16.06 7.11
N ARG A 11 -10.53 -16.63 7.85
CA ARG A 11 -11.60 -15.91 8.56
C ARG A 11 -11.47 -16.15 10.05
N ILE A 12 -11.49 -15.08 10.84
CA ILE A 12 -11.76 -15.19 12.27
C ILE A 12 -13.27 -15.00 12.41
N TYR A 13 -13.97 -16.03 12.89
CA TYR A 13 -15.40 -15.95 13.17
C TYR A 13 -15.59 -15.10 14.44
N ALA A 14 -15.61 -13.79 14.26
CA ALA A 14 -15.99 -12.83 15.30
C ALA A 14 -17.23 -12.08 14.83
N ASN A 15 -18.21 -11.94 15.73
CA ASN A 15 -19.41 -11.13 15.49
C ASN A 15 -19.02 -9.65 15.50
N GLY A 16 -18.65 -9.12 14.34
CA GLY A 16 -18.30 -7.71 14.15
C GLY A 16 -19.24 -7.01 13.17
N PHE A 17 -19.56 -5.74 13.46
CA PHE A 17 -20.35 -4.78 12.68
C PHE A 17 -19.71 -4.42 11.31
N VAL A 18 -19.55 -5.39 10.41
CA VAL A 18 -18.77 -5.15 9.18
C VAL A 18 -19.57 -5.43 7.92
N HIS A 19 -20.70 -4.73 7.74
CA HIS A 19 -21.42 -4.69 6.47
C HIS A 19 -22.12 -3.35 6.27
N ALA A 20 -21.51 -2.40 5.54
CA ALA A 20 -22.23 -1.19 5.12
C ALA A 20 -21.73 -0.53 3.81
N LEU A 21 -20.51 -0.79 3.33
CA LEU A 21 -19.95 -0.01 2.21
C LEU A 21 -19.31 -0.84 1.09
N GLU A 22 -19.90 -1.98 0.74
CA GLU A 22 -19.52 -2.68 -0.50
C GLU A 22 -20.48 -2.34 -1.65
N ARG A 23 -20.37 -1.11 -2.18
CA ARG A 23 -20.83 -0.86 -3.56
C ARG A 23 -19.84 -1.54 -4.50
N ARG A 24 -20.14 -2.75 -5.00
CA ARG A 24 -19.31 -3.41 -6.02
C ARG A 24 -20.05 -3.53 -7.34
N ARG A 25 -19.45 -2.94 -8.38
CA ARG A 25 -19.61 -3.35 -9.78
C ARG A 25 -19.25 -4.83 -9.90
N GLY A 26 -20.02 -5.59 -10.68
CA GLY A 26 -19.69 -6.98 -11.00
C GLY A 26 -18.26 -7.13 -11.53
N ARG A 27 -17.51 -8.06 -10.97
CA ARG A 27 -16.16 -8.45 -11.43
C ARG A 27 -16.17 -9.95 -11.71
N ILE A 28 -15.57 -10.36 -12.82
CA ILE A 28 -15.44 -11.77 -13.20
C ILE A 28 -14.31 -12.40 -12.37
N TYR A 29 -14.58 -13.54 -11.76
CA TYR A 29 -13.59 -14.39 -11.10
C TYR A 29 -12.83 -15.17 -12.17
N GLN A 30 -11.50 -15.05 -12.17
CA GLN A 30 -10.61 -15.60 -13.18
C GLN A 30 -9.58 -16.55 -12.55
N GLY A 31 -9.45 -16.57 -11.21
CA GLY A 31 -8.36 -17.25 -10.53
C GLY A 31 -7.02 -16.54 -10.75
N THR A 32 -6.00 -16.95 -10.01
CA THR A 32 -4.64 -16.41 -10.22
C THR A 32 -4.16 -16.82 -11.61
N TRP A 33 -3.72 -15.87 -12.44
CA TRP A 33 -3.30 -16.09 -13.83
C TRP A 33 -4.36 -16.71 -14.75
N GLY A 34 -5.65 -16.49 -14.48
CA GLY A 34 -6.72 -16.98 -15.35
C GLY A 34 -7.00 -18.49 -15.22
N THR A 35 -6.49 -19.13 -14.16
CA THR A 35 -6.54 -20.59 -13.99
C THR A 35 -7.84 -21.12 -13.39
N ALA A 36 -8.79 -20.26 -13.01
CA ALA A 36 -10.05 -20.74 -12.45
C ALA A 36 -10.99 -21.26 -13.53
N ALA A 37 -11.29 -22.56 -13.46
CA ALA A 37 -12.28 -23.20 -14.32
C ALA A 37 -13.75 -22.87 -13.94
N TYR A 38 -14.01 -22.48 -12.68
CA TYR A 38 -15.35 -22.24 -12.16
C TYR A 38 -15.43 -21.01 -11.25
N ALA A 39 -16.63 -20.44 -11.10
CA ALA A 39 -16.88 -19.28 -10.26
C ALA A 39 -16.67 -19.60 -8.76
N ARG A 40 -16.17 -18.63 -8.00
CA ARG A 40 -15.93 -18.79 -6.56
C ARG A 40 -17.24 -18.75 -5.78
N LEU A 41 -17.48 -19.77 -4.97
CA LEU A 41 -18.65 -19.90 -4.08
C LEU A 41 -18.61 -18.98 -2.85
N TYR A 42 -17.43 -18.49 -2.44
CA TYR A 42 -17.25 -17.71 -1.21
C TYR A 42 -16.83 -16.27 -1.47
N CYS A 43 -17.46 -15.33 -0.75
CA CYS A 43 -17.17 -13.91 -0.81
C CYS A 43 -15.81 -13.54 -0.16
N PRO A 44 -15.15 -12.48 -0.65
CA PRO A 44 -13.88 -12.01 -0.08
C PRO A 44 -14.05 -11.37 1.31
N ALA A 45 -12.92 -11.25 2.03
CA ALA A 45 -12.84 -10.60 3.33
C ALA A 45 -13.26 -9.11 3.27
N PRO A 46 -13.81 -8.55 4.38
CA PRO A 46 -14.40 -7.22 4.41
C PRO A 46 -13.43 -6.06 4.12
N GLY A 47 -14.01 -4.89 3.80
CA GLY A 47 -13.33 -3.71 3.26
C GLY A 47 -12.29 -3.04 4.18
N SER A 48 -11.29 -2.44 3.55
CA SER A 48 -10.06 -1.91 4.17
C SER A 48 -10.20 -0.60 4.96
N LEU A 49 -11.32 0.12 4.82
CA LEU A 49 -11.46 1.46 5.43
C LEU A 49 -11.80 1.40 6.93
N GLN A 50 -12.58 0.42 7.36
CA GLN A 50 -12.93 0.25 8.77
C GLN A 50 -11.82 -0.45 9.56
N SER A 51 -10.98 -1.27 8.91
CA SER A 51 -9.79 -1.84 9.55
C SER A 51 -8.66 -0.82 9.72
N LEU A 52 -8.71 0.31 9.02
CA LEU A 52 -7.64 1.32 9.00
C LEU A 52 -7.45 2.02 10.37
N ALA A 53 -8.53 2.26 11.11
CA ALA A 53 -8.47 2.82 12.46
C ALA A 53 -7.90 1.84 13.50
N LEU A 54 -7.97 0.53 13.20
CA LEU A 54 -7.42 -0.54 14.04
C LEU A 54 -5.97 -0.89 13.65
N MET A 55 -5.47 -0.31 12.56
CA MET A 55 -4.11 -0.55 12.08
C MET A 55 -3.10 0.29 12.89
N PRO A 56 -1.96 -0.30 13.31
CA PRO A 56 -0.86 0.45 13.93
C PRO A 56 -0.40 1.66 13.10
N GLU A 57 -0.56 1.61 11.79
CA GLU A 57 -0.23 2.67 10.84
C GLU A 57 -1.07 3.95 11.03
N TRP A 58 -2.22 3.88 11.73
CA TRP A 58 -3.05 5.05 12.07
C TRP A 58 -2.26 6.12 12.85
N TYR A 59 -1.31 5.71 13.69
CA TYR A 59 -0.46 6.64 14.44
C TYR A 59 0.43 7.50 13.53
N LEU A 60 0.86 6.98 12.37
CA LEU A 60 1.60 7.76 11.38
C LEU A 60 0.72 8.82 10.73
N ILE A 61 -0.56 8.51 10.52
CA ILE A 61 -1.55 9.47 10.01
C ILE A 61 -1.77 10.58 11.03
N CYS A 62 -1.97 10.23 12.30
CA CYS A 62 -2.09 11.20 13.39
C CYS A 62 -0.87 12.12 13.48
N LEU A 63 0.34 11.55 13.38
CA LEU A 63 1.59 12.31 13.39
C LEU A 63 1.68 13.26 12.20
N GLY A 64 1.34 12.80 10.99
CA GLY A 64 1.33 13.63 9.79
C GLY A 64 0.33 14.77 9.86
N LEU A 65 -0.90 14.51 10.33
CA LEU A 65 -1.92 15.54 10.53
C LEU A 65 -1.53 16.54 11.63
N SER A 66 -0.88 16.08 12.70
CA SER A 66 -0.39 16.96 13.78
C SER A 66 0.73 17.87 13.29
N ALA A 67 1.66 17.34 12.48
CA ALA A 67 2.70 18.15 11.84
C ALA A 67 2.10 19.18 10.88
N LEU A 68 1.09 18.80 10.09
CA LEU A 68 0.35 19.72 9.23
C LEU A 68 -0.33 20.84 10.04
N ALA A 69 -0.96 20.52 11.17
CA ALA A 69 -1.54 21.53 12.05
C ALA A 69 -0.47 22.46 12.66
N GLY A 70 0.71 21.94 13.01
CA GLY A 70 1.85 22.74 13.48
C GLY A 70 2.33 23.75 12.43
N LEU A 71 2.30 23.40 11.14
CA LEU A 71 2.58 24.33 10.04
C LEU A 71 1.56 25.48 9.96
N GLY A 72 0.41 25.36 10.62
CA GLY A 72 -0.56 26.46 10.75
C GLY A 72 -0.03 27.66 11.53
N TYR A 73 1.05 27.50 12.31
CA TYR A 73 1.78 28.62 12.89
C TYR A 73 2.43 29.51 11.82
N LEU A 74 2.92 28.89 10.73
CA LEU A 74 3.56 29.60 9.62
C LEU A 74 2.53 30.12 8.61
N TRP A 75 1.38 29.48 8.49
CA TRP A 75 0.30 29.88 7.58
C TRP A 75 -1.08 29.67 8.21
N LYS A 76 -1.64 30.76 8.74
CA LYS A 76 -2.89 30.76 9.54
C LYS A 76 -4.09 30.06 8.89
N PRO A 77 -4.34 30.15 7.57
CA PRO A 77 -5.45 29.44 6.93
C PRO A 77 -5.45 27.93 7.16
N LEU A 78 -4.26 27.34 7.35
CA LEU A 78 -4.12 25.91 7.61
C LEU A 78 -4.70 25.48 8.98
N LEU A 79 -4.87 26.41 9.92
CA LEU A 79 -5.53 26.14 11.21
C LEU A 79 -7.01 25.77 11.04
N ALA A 80 -7.65 26.09 9.91
CA ALA A 80 -8.99 25.59 9.61
C ALA A 80 -9.04 24.04 9.52
N ALA A 81 -7.91 23.39 9.28
CA ALA A 81 -7.80 21.92 9.24
C ALA A 81 -7.58 21.29 10.64
N LEU A 82 -7.42 22.08 11.72
CA LEU A 82 -7.22 21.61 13.09
C LEU A 82 -8.26 20.61 13.65
N PRO A 83 -9.57 20.64 13.28
CA PRO A 83 -10.49 19.59 13.74
C PRO A 83 -10.11 18.19 13.24
N LEU A 84 -9.42 18.07 12.10
CA LEU A 84 -9.02 16.76 11.53
C LEU A 84 -8.03 15.98 12.42
N PRO A 85 -6.88 16.53 12.85
CA PRO A 85 -5.99 15.83 13.78
C PRO A 85 -6.66 15.58 15.13
N ALA A 86 -7.50 16.51 15.62
CA ALA A 86 -8.23 16.32 16.87
C ALA A 86 -9.16 15.09 16.82
N LEU A 87 -9.93 14.94 15.73
CA LEU A 87 -10.75 13.76 15.49
C LEU A 87 -9.92 12.48 15.31
N ALA A 88 -8.81 12.57 14.56
CA ALA A 88 -7.95 11.42 14.30
C ALA A 88 -7.27 10.88 15.57
N LEU A 89 -6.85 11.76 16.46
CA LEU A 89 -6.30 11.43 17.78
C LEU A 89 -7.39 10.97 18.76
N GLY A 90 -8.58 11.58 18.69
CA GLY A 90 -9.70 11.26 19.57
C GLY A 90 -10.26 9.86 19.34
N LEU A 91 -10.34 9.39 18.10
CA LEU A 91 -10.92 8.09 17.73
C LEU A 91 -10.29 6.89 18.49
N PRO A 92 -8.96 6.69 18.48
CA PRO A 92 -8.32 5.62 19.26
C PRO A 92 -8.51 5.79 20.77
N ILE A 93 -8.44 7.03 21.28
CA ILE A 93 -8.58 7.30 22.72
C ILE A 93 -9.98 6.93 23.19
N ILE A 94 -11.01 7.33 22.45
CA ILE A 94 -12.42 7.00 22.75
C ILE A 94 -12.63 5.49 22.68
N ALA A 95 -12.09 4.81 21.66
CA ALA A 95 -12.20 3.36 21.53
C ALA A 95 -11.50 2.60 22.67
N VAL A 96 -10.34 3.06 23.13
CA VAL A 96 -9.64 2.48 24.28
C VAL A 96 -10.40 2.78 25.57
N ALA A 97 -10.88 4.01 25.77
CA ALA A 97 -11.62 4.41 26.95
C ALA A 97 -12.94 3.61 27.08
N SER A 98 -13.69 3.45 25.99
CA SER A 98 -14.91 2.64 25.97
C SER A 98 -14.58 1.19 26.28
N SER A 99 -13.59 0.60 25.60
CA SER A 99 -13.16 -0.79 25.82
C SER A 99 -12.78 -1.04 27.28
N VAL A 100 -11.97 -0.16 27.88
CA VAL A 100 -11.52 -0.28 29.27
C VAL A 100 -12.65 -0.06 30.28
N SER A 101 -13.62 0.81 29.96
CA SER A 101 -14.77 1.08 30.84
C SER A 101 -15.67 -0.15 31.03
N HIS A 102 -15.74 -1.02 30.01
CA HIS A 102 -16.55 -2.24 30.01
C HIS A 102 -15.81 -3.46 30.57
N ILE A 103 -14.52 -3.37 30.90
CA ILE A 103 -13.75 -4.49 31.46
C ILE A 103 -14.24 -4.80 32.88
N ARG A 104 -14.61 -6.06 33.09
CA ARG A 104 -14.86 -6.65 34.41
C ARG A 104 -13.59 -7.39 34.84
N PHE A 105 -12.95 -6.93 35.90
CA PHE A 105 -11.79 -7.60 36.48
C PHE A 105 -12.27 -8.75 37.38
N GLU A 106 -11.74 -9.96 37.18
CA GLU A 106 -12.08 -11.14 37.98
C GLU A 106 -11.77 -10.94 39.46
N SER A 107 -10.63 -10.32 39.78
CA SER A 107 -10.28 -9.90 41.13
C SER A 107 -10.59 -8.40 41.29
N THR A 108 -11.67 -8.08 42.00
CA THR A 108 -12.03 -6.67 42.23
C THR A 108 -11.21 -6.09 43.39
N PRO A 109 -10.34 -5.09 43.15
CA PRO A 109 -9.60 -4.49 44.24
C PRO A 109 -10.55 -3.70 45.17
N PRO A 110 -10.29 -3.71 46.49
CA PRO A 110 -11.20 -3.16 47.50
C PRO A 110 -11.34 -1.64 47.44
N THR A 111 -10.32 -0.92 46.93
CA THR A 111 -10.32 0.54 46.87
C THR A 111 -10.65 1.08 45.48
N ARG A 112 -11.41 2.19 45.43
CA ARG A 112 -11.71 2.91 44.17
C ARG A 112 -10.44 3.35 43.44
N PHE A 113 -9.42 3.76 44.20
CA PHE A 113 -8.13 4.16 43.65
C PHE A 113 -7.38 3.01 42.98
N ALA A 114 -7.33 1.82 43.58
CA ALA A 114 -6.70 0.65 42.97
C ALA A 114 -7.42 0.22 41.67
N ARG A 115 -8.75 0.34 41.64
CA ARG A 115 -9.55 0.10 40.43
C ARG A 115 -9.26 1.11 39.32
N LEU A 116 -9.14 2.39 39.66
CA LEU A 116 -8.76 3.44 38.73
C LEU A 116 -7.34 3.21 38.19
N ARG A 117 -6.38 2.91 39.07
CA ARG A 117 -5.00 2.59 38.69
C ARG A 117 -4.93 1.42 37.72
N LEU A 118 -5.68 0.34 37.97
CA LEU A 118 -5.72 -0.82 37.08
C LEU A 118 -6.29 -0.44 35.70
N ARG A 119 -7.40 0.32 35.66
CA ARG A 119 -7.98 0.82 34.39
C ARG A 119 -7.02 1.72 33.62
N VAL A 120 -6.35 2.65 34.29
CA VAL A 120 -5.34 3.54 33.67
C VAL A 120 -4.17 2.73 33.12
N LEU A 121 -3.68 1.75 33.87
CA LEU A 121 -2.63 0.83 33.39
C LEU A 121 -3.10 0.05 32.16
N THR A 122 -4.32 -0.49 32.18
CA THR A 122 -4.88 -1.21 31.03
C THR A 122 -5.03 -0.29 29.82
N ALA A 123 -5.52 0.95 29.99
CA ALA A 123 -5.62 1.93 28.91
C ALA A 123 -4.25 2.29 28.33
N PHE A 124 -3.26 2.54 29.19
CA PHE A 124 -1.89 2.82 28.79
C PHE A 124 -1.30 1.67 27.95
N LEU A 125 -1.48 0.42 28.39
CA LEU A 125 -1.01 -0.76 27.65
C LEU A 125 -1.72 -0.91 26.29
N HIS A 126 -3.02 -0.58 26.20
CA HIS A 126 -3.76 -0.60 24.92
C HIS A 126 -3.27 0.48 23.93
N LEU A 127 -2.79 1.63 24.42
CA LEU A 127 -2.16 2.65 23.58
C LEU A 127 -0.72 2.28 23.19
N LEU A 128 0.02 1.63 24.10
CA LEU A 128 1.40 1.22 23.86
C LEU A 128 1.51 0.01 22.93
N GLN A 129 0.54 -0.90 22.95
CA GLN A 129 0.55 -2.12 22.12
C GLN A 129 0.65 -1.82 20.60
N PRO A 130 -0.16 -0.92 19.99
CA PRO A 130 0.00 -0.52 18.60
C PRO A 130 1.34 0.15 18.30
N LEU A 131 1.87 0.96 19.22
CA LEU A 131 3.17 1.62 19.04
C LEU A 131 4.31 0.59 19.00
N ALA A 132 4.29 -0.38 19.91
CA ALA A 132 5.25 -1.48 19.92
C ALA A 132 5.15 -2.32 18.63
N ARG A 133 3.92 -2.62 18.17
CA ARG A 133 3.69 -3.31 16.88
C ARG A 133 4.18 -2.49 15.70
N LEU A 134 3.96 -1.17 15.69
CA LEU A 134 4.41 -0.29 14.63
C LEU A 134 5.94 -0.24 14.59
N ARG A 135 6.61 -0.11 15.75
CA ARG A 135 8.07 -0.15 15.85
C ARG A 135 8.62 -1.47 15.32
N GLY A 136 8.06 -2.60 15.73
CA GLY A 136 8.45 -3.91 15.18
C GLY A 136 8.21 -4.01 13.66
N ARG A 137 7.10 -3.48 13.15
CA ARG A 137 6.80 -3.44 11.71
C ARG A 137 7.76 -2.54 10.92
N GLN A 138 8.16 -1.40 11.48
CA GLN A 138 9.15 -0.52 10.85
C GLN A 138 10.53 -1.18 10.81
N SER A 139 10.94 -1.85 11.88
CA SER A 139 12.22 -2.56 11.94
C SER A 139 12.32 -3.76 11.00
N PHE A 140 11.21 -4.44 10.69
CA PHE A 140 11.25 -5.74 10.00
C PHE A 140 10.37 -5.87 8.74
N GLY A 141 9.46 -4.93 8.41
CA GLY A 141 8.34 -5.27 7.51
C GLY A 141 7.76 -4.18 6.61
N LEU A 142 8.09 -2.90 6.75
CA LEU A 142 7.47 -1.85 5.93
C LEU A 142 8.45 -1.28 4.89
N THR A 143 8.05 -1.31 3.62
CA THR A 143 8.55 -0.35 2.62
C THR A 143 8.36 1.05 3.21
N PRO A 144 9.44 1.83 3.41
CA PRO A 144 10.47 2.06 2.38
C PRO A 144 11.77 1.26 2.52
N TRP A 145 11.96 0.46 3.58
CA TRP A 145 13.27 -0.09 3.93
C TRP A 145 13.60 -1.40 3.21
N ARG A 146 12.62 -2.04 2.58
CA ARG A 146 12.80 -3.24 1.75
C ARG A 146 13.01 -2.89 0.28
N ARG A 147 13.96 -1.98 -0.01
CA ARG A 147 14.35 -1.65 -1.39
C ARG A 147 15.35 -2.69 -1.90
N ARG A 148 14.96 -3.42 -2.95
CA ARG A 148 15.81 -4.42 -3.61
C ARG A 148 15.64 -4.29 -5.13
N ASN A 149 16.14 -3.18 -5.67
CA ASN A 149 16.19 -2.93 -7.11
C ASN A 149 17.66 -2.90 -7.53
N GLY A 150 18.23 -4.05 -7.89
CA GLY A 150 19.64 -4.17 -8.28
C GLY A 150 19.92 -3.78 -9.73
N ALA A 151 18.90 -3.48 -10.52
CA ALA A 151 19.00 -3.31 -11.98
C ALA A 151 19.19 -1.87 -12.47
N GLY A 152 19.39 -0.89 -11.56
CA GLY A 152 19.54 0.52 -11.91
C GLY A 152 18.20 1.27 -12.03
N LEU A 153 18.15 2.33 -12.84
CA LEU A 153 16.97 3.16 -13.07
C LEU A 153 16.61 3.16 -14.56
N SER A 154 15.36 2.88 -14.89
CA SER A 154 14.81 2.93 -16.25
C SER A 154 13.60 3.85 -16.25
N PHE A 155 13.45 4.71 -17.25
CA PHE A 155 12.37 5.68 -17.27
C PHE A 155 11.00 4.98 -17.16
N PRO A 156 10.15 5.34 -16.16
CA PRO A 156 8.91 4.65 -15.86
C PRO A 156 7.84 5.03 -16.89
N ARG A 157 7.82 4.29 -18.01
CA ARG A 157 6.84 4.43 -19.09
C ARG A 157 6.21 3.09 -19.42
N ARG A 158 5.03 3.11 -20.03
CA ARG A 158 4.39 1.91 -20.57
C ARG A 158 5.24 1.34 -21.70
N ARG A 159 5.52 0.03 -21.65
CA ARG A 159 6.32 -0.70 -22.63
C ARG A 159 5.63 -1.99 -23.03
N THR A 160 5.89 -2.45 -24.24
CA THR A 160 5.42 -3.75 -24.73
C THR A 160 6.60 -4.53 -25.28
N PHE A 161 6.67 -5.78 -24.88
CA PHE A 161 7.70 -6.74 -25.25
C PHE A 161 7.09 -7.90 -26.00
N TRP A 162 7.87 -8.50 -26.90
CA TRP A 162 7.44 -9.59 -27.74
C TRP A 162 8.45 -10.73 -27.72
N LEU A 163 7.95 -11.94 -27.75
CA LEU A 163 8.74 -13.16 -27.92
C LEU A 163 7.99 -14.08 -28.88
N TRP A 164 8.68 -14.54 -29.91
CA TRP A 164 8.21 -15.59 -30.79
C TRP A 164 8.85 -16.90 -30.36
N SER A 165 8.03 -17.90 -30.05
CA SER A 165 8.46 -19.21 -29.62
C SER A 165 7.96 -20.26 -30.59
N GLU A 166 8.85 -21.15 -31.02
CA GLU A 166 8.48 -22.30 -31.87
C GLU A 166 7.95 -23.47 -31.02
N GLY A 167 8.45 -23.62 -29.79
CA GLY A 167 7.90 -24.56 -28.81
C GLY A 167 6.69 -23.99 -28.08
N TRP A 168 5.65 -24.81 -27.92
CA TRP A 168 4.53 -24.50 -27.02
C TRP A 168 4.99 -24.60 -25.57
N LEU A 169 4.71 -23.56 -24.79
CA LEU A 169 4.91 -23.55 -23.33
C LEU A 169 3.71 -22.87 -22.69
N ALA A 170 3.12 -23.48 -21.65
CA ALA A 170 1.94 -22.91 -21.00
C ALA A 170 2.23 -21.50 -20.44
N SER A 171 1.25 -20.60 -20.54
CA SER A 171 1.34 -19.23 -19.97
C SER A 171 1.79 -19.23 -18.51
N GLU A 172 1.30 -20.16 -17.70
CA GLU A 172 1.68 -20.28 -16.29
C GLU A 172 3.17 -20.59 -16.11
N GLU A 173 3.74 -21.45 -16.95
CA GLU A 173 5.15 -21.82 -16.88
C GLU A 173 6.04 -20.65 -17.27
N ARG A 174 5.63 -19.87 -18.28
CA ARG A 174 6.30 -18.60 -18.65
C ARG A 174 6.22 -17.57 -17.53
N LEU A 175 5.07 -17.42 -16.88
CA LEU A 175 4.92 -16.53 -15.73
C LEU A 175 5.75 -16.99 -14.53
N ARG A 176 5.87 -18.30 -14.30
CA ARG A 176 6.76 -18.87 -13.27
C ARG A 176 8.23 -18.63 -13.60
N SER A 177 8.64 -18.72 -14.86
CA SER A 177 10.03 -18.42 -15.26
C SER A 177 10.37 -16.94 -15.13
N LEU A 178 9.43 -16.05 -15.45
CA LEU A 178 9.57 -14.63 -15.19
C LEU A 178 9.62 -14.33 -13.69
N GLU A 179 8.77 -14.97 -12.88
CA GLU A 179 8.81 -14.84 -11.43
C GLU A 179 10.14 -15.33 -10.85
N SER A 180 10.68 -16.46 -11.33
CA SER A 180 11.96 -16.98 -10.85
C SER A 180 13.13 -16.08 -11.21
N SER A 181 13.18 -15.57 -12.44
CA SER A 181 14.19 -14.58 -12.88
C SER A 181 14.15 -13.31 -12.02
N LEU A 182 12.96 -12.75 -11.77
CA LEU A 182 12.80 -11.58 -10.91
C LEU A 182 13.18 -11.86 -9.44
N ARG A 183 12.96 -13.09 -8.95
CA ARG A 183 13.39 -13.51 -7.60
C ARG A 183 14.92 -13.59 -7.49
N VAL A 184 15.61 -14.03 -8.54
CA VAL A 184 17.08 -14.03 -8.59
C VAL A 184 17.62 -12.59 -8.44
N ASP A 185 16.97 -11.62 -9.09
CA ASP A 185 17.28 -10.19 -8.94
C ASP A 185 16.82 -9.59 -7.59
N ARG A 186 16.36 -10.44 -6.67
CA ARG A 186 15.85 -10.11 -5.32
C ARG A 186 14.67 -9.13 -5.33
N ALA A 187 13.95 -9.03 -6.45
CA ALA A 187 12.78 -8.18 -6.58
C ALA A 187 11.68 -8.61 -5.61
N VAL A 188 10.94 -7.65 -5.06
CA VAL A 188 9.76 -7.95 -4.23
C VAL A 188 8.55 -7.99 -5.14
N LEU A 189 7.99 -9.18 -5.33
CA LEU A 189 6.92 -9.43 -6.29
C LEU A 189 5.62 -9.86 -5.61
N ARG A 190 4.53 -9.65 -6.33
CA ARG A 190 3.19 -10.06 -5.98
C ARG A 190 2.50 -10.63 -7.21
N ARG A 191 1.86 -11.78 -7.08
CA ARG A 191 0.97 -12.34 -8.11
C ARG A 191 -0.36 -11.58 -8.15
N GLY A 192 -0.93 -11.45 -9.35
CA GLY A 192 -2.29 -10.97 -9.57
C GLY A 192 -3.29 -11.75 -8.73
N GLY A 193 -4.22 -11.07 -8.08
CA GLY A 193 -5.32 -11.74 -7.40
C GLY A 193 -6.36 -12.26 -8.39
N ASP A 194 -7.30 -13.07 -7.90
CA ASP A 194 -8.27 -13.80 -8.72
C ASP A 194 -9.20 -12.95 -9.61
N PHE A 195 -9.22 -11.64 -9.39
CA PHE A 195 -10.05 -10.68 -10.13
C PHE A 195 -9.22 -9.62 -10.85
N ASP A 196 -7.90 -9.66 -10.70
CA ASP A 196 -6.99 -8.66 -11.26
C ASP A 196 -6.82 -8.87 -12.77
N ARG A 197 -6.56 -7.77 -13.48
CA ARG A 197 -6.32 -7.75 -14.94
C ARG A 197 -4.82 -7.68 -15.28
N TRP A 198 -3.98 -8.16 -14.37
CA TRP A 198 -2.53 -8.11 -14.42
C TRP A 198 -1.99 -9.35 -13.70
N ASP A 199 -0.85 -9.86 -14.13
CA ASP A 199 -0.34 -11.18 -13.69
C ASP A 199 0.69 -11.06 -12.58
N LEU A 200 1.59 -10.09 -12.69
CA LEU A 200 2.65 -9.82 -11.71
C LEU A 200 2.75 -8.32 -11.41
N GLU A 201 3.01 -7.99 -10.16
CA GLU A 201 3.29 -6.63 -9.67
C GLU A 201 4.66 -6.67 -8.97
N VAL A 202 5.62 -5.95 -9.53
CA VAL A 202 6.98 -5.80 -8.98
C VAL A 202 7.05 -4.47 -8.24
N ARG A 203 7.50 -4.52 -6.99
CA ARG A 203 7.56 -3.32 -6.14
C ARG A 203 8.83 -2.54 -6.35
N GLY A 204 8.66 -1.24 -6.54
CA GLY A 204 9.76 -0.29 -6.64
C GLY A 204 10.13 0.35 -5.30
N GLY A 205 9.16 0.44 -4.38
CA GLY A 205 9.34 1.02 -3.06
C GLY A 205 8.01 1.23 -2.34
N LEU A 206 7.84 2.40 -1.71
CA LEU A 206 6.59 2.75 -1.02
C LEU A 206 5.60 3.40 -1.99
N LEU A 207 6.11 4.15 -2.97
CA LEU A 207 5.30 5.06 -3.78
C LEU A 207 5.17 4.62 -5.24
N GLY A 208 6.05 3.75 -5.72
CA GLY A 208 6.05 3.28 -7.11
C GLY A 208 6.15 1.77 -7.23
N ASP A 209 5.27 1.20 -8.06
CA ASP A 209 5.25 -0.20 -8.45
C ASP A 209 5.23 -0.32 -9.98
N VAL A 210 5.43 -1.52 -10.51
CA VAL A 210 5.29 -1.86 -11.93
C VAL A 210 4.41 -3.09 -12.06
N ARG A 211 3.47 -3.04 -13.01
CA ARG A 211 2.60 -4.16 -13.35
C ARG A 211 2.99 -4.77 -14.66
N VAL A 212 2.85 -6.09 -14.72
CA VAL A 212 3.11 -6.92 -15.88
C VAL A 212 1.84 -7.69 -16.22
N LEU A 213 1.50 -7.70 -17.50
CA LEU A 213 0.43 -8.52 -18.08
C LEU A 213 1.02 -9.27 -19.27
N MET A 214 0.87 -10.57 -19.28
CA MET A 214 1.24 -11.46 -20.36
C MET A 214 -0.03 -11.88 -21.11
N ALA A 215 0.05 -11.87 -22.43
CA ALA A 215 -0.94 -12.45 -23.31
C ALA A 215 -0.22 -13.33 -24.32
N GLU A 216 -0.81 -14.48 -24.63
CA GLU A 216 -0.32 -15.38 -25.65
C GLU A 216 -1.33 -15.50 -26.79
N GLU A 217 -0.81 -15.70 -27.98
CA GLU A 217 -1.57 -15.99 -29.17
C GLU A 217 -0.88 -17.16 -29.88
N TYR A 218 -1.64 -18.20 -30.23
CA TYR A 218 -1.13 -19.32 -30.98
C TYR A 218 -1.65 -19.23 -32.41
N SER A 219 -0.76 -19.02 -33.36
CA SER A 219 -1.10 -18.94 -34.78
C SER A 219 -0.03 -19.58 -35.65
N GLY A 220 -0.45 -20.37 -36.64
CA GLY A 220 0.46 -20.97 -37.63
C GLY A 220 1.57 -21.86 -37.04
N GLY A 221 1.31 -22.58 -35.94
CA GLY A 221 2.31 -23.44 -35.29
C GLY A 221 3.36 -22.70 -34.47
N LYS A 222 3.23 -21.37 -34.33
CA LYS A 222 4.12 -20.54 -33.52
C LYS A 222 3.32 -19.88 -32.40
N GLN A 223 3.97 -19.75 -31.24
CA GLN A 223 3.41 -19.07 -30.08
C GLN A 223 3.98 -17.65 -30.02
N ALA A 224 3.11 -16.66 -30.20
CA ALA A 224 3.44 -15.25 -30.03
C ALA A 224 3.09 -14.83 -28.59
N VAL A 225 4.09 -14.44 -27.81
CA VAL A 225 3.91 -13.96 -26.44
C VAL A 225 4.12 -12.47 -26.39
N ARG A 226 3.12 -11.74 -25.89
CA ARG A 226 3.15 -10.30 -25.70
C ARG A 226 3.14 -9.97 -24.20
N VAL A 227 4.14 -9.24 -23.75
CA VAL A 227 4.22 -8.78 -22.36
C VAL A 227 4.08 -7.27 -22.32
N ARG A 228 3.05 -6.78 -21.63
CA ARG A 228 2.82 -5.36 -21.39
C ARG A 228 3.26 -5.00 -19.98
N VAL A 229 4.09 -3.97 -19.88
CA VAL A 229 4.64 -3.45 -18.63
C VAL A 229 4.20 -2.00 -18.47
N TRP A 230 3.70 -1.62 -17.29
CA TRP A 230 3.40 -0.21 -17.01
C TRP A 230 3.65 0.16 -15.55
N PRO A 231 4.16 1.38 -15.29
CA PRO A 231 4.31 1.88 -13.93
C PRO A 231 2.94 2.13 -13.31
N LYS A 232 2.87 1.93 -12.00
CA LYS A 232 1.74 2.31 -11.17
C LYS A 232 2.24 3.14 -10.01
N PHE A 233 1.80 4.38 -9.99
CA PHE A 233 2.05 5.29 -8.88
C PHE A 233 1.02 5.05 -7.77
N SER A 234 1.47 5.15 -6.52
CA SER A 234 0.60 5.10 -5.35
C SER A 234 -0.38 6.27 -5.40
N SER A 235 -1.69 5.98 -5.35
CA SER A 235 -2.73 7.02 -5.34
C SER A 235 -2.59 7.96 -4.14
N LEU A 236 -2.20 7.41 -2.99
CA LEU A 236 -1.92 8.19 -1.78
C LEU A 236 -0.71 9.10 -1.99
N GLY A 237 0.37 8.59 -2.59
CA GLY A 237 1.55 9.40 -2.91
C GLY A 237 1.25 10.56 -3.85
N LEU A 238 0.50 10.29 -4.93
CA LEU A 238 0.04 11.32 -5.86
C LEU A 238 -0.86 12.35 -5.18
N LEU A 239 -1.83 11.91 -4.38
CA LEU A 239 -2.72 12.79 -3.65
C LEU A 239 -1.94 13.70 -2.70
N LEU A 240 -1.02 13.15 -1.90
CA LEU A 240 -0.19 13.95 -0.98
C LEU A 240 0.69 14.95 -1.72
N SER A 241 1.29 14.54 -2.85
CA SER A 241 2.10 15.43 -3.68
C SER A 241 1.26 16.59 -4.24
N LEU A 242 0.06 16.30 -4.74
CA LEU A 242 -0.86 17.33 -5.26
C LEU A 242 -1.36 18.26 -4.17
N LEU A 243 -1.69 17.74 -2.99
CA LEU A 243 -2.09 18.55 -1.84
C LEU A 243 -0.96 19.47 -1.39
N CYS A 244 0.28 18.98 -1.32
CA CYS A 244 1.43 19.83 -0.99
C CYS A 244 1.64 20.92 -2.04
N LEU A 245 1.49 20.61 -3.34
CA LEU A 245 1.56 21.65 -4.39
C LEU A 245 0.45 22.69 -4.25
N ALA A 246 -0.78 22.26 -3.95
CA ALA A 246 -1.91 23.17 -3.75
C ALA A 246 -1.68 24.08 -2.53
N PHE A 247 -1.27 23.53 -1.39
CA PHE A 247 -0.96 24.31 -0.19
C PHE A 247 0.25 25.23 -0.39
N GLY A 248 1.30 24.77 -1.07
CA GLY A 248 2.45 25.59 -1.40
C GLY A 248 2.10 26.78 -2.30
N SER A 249 1.23 26.56 -3.29
CA SER A 249 0.74 27.61 -4.19
C SER A 249 -0.13 28.61 -3.44
N ALA A 250 -1.06 28.14 -2.60
CA ALA A 250 -1.91 29.01 -1.78
C ALA A 250 -1.09 29.83 -0.76
N ALA A 251 -0.10 29.22 -0.11
CA ALA A 251 0.82 29.94 0.77
C ALA A 251 1.64 30.99 0.02
N ALA A 252 2.03 30.74 -1.24
CA ALA A 252 2.73 31.73 -2.06
C ALA A 252 1.82 32.92 -2.43
N PHE A 253 0.53 32.68 -2.72
CA PHE A 253 -0.46 33.75 -2.93
C PHE A 253 -0.63 34.64 -1.69
N ASP A 254 -0.60 34.04 -0.50
CA ASP A 254 -0.68 34.75 0.78
C ASP A 254 0.67 35.34 1.24
N GLN A 255 1.70 35.32 0.39
CA GLN A 255 3.07 35.78 0.69
C GLN A 255 3.76 35.07 1.87
N ALA A 256 3.26 33.90 2.27
CA ALA A 256 3.86 33.03 3.27
C ALA A 256 4.98 32.17 2.67
N TRP A 257 6.09 32.81 2.29
CA TRP A 257 7.22 32.19 1.57
C TRP A 257 7.85 30.99 2.29
N THR A 258 7.90 31.01 3.63
CA THR A 258 8.43 29.90 4.43
C THR A 258 7.55 28.65 4.30
N ALA A 259 6.23 28.79 4.43
CA ALA A 259 5.30 27.69 4.23
C ALA A 259 5.32 27.20 2.77
N ALA A 260 5.37 28.12 1.80
CA ALA A 260 5.44 27.78 0.38
C ALA A 260 6.68 26.94 0.03
N THR A 261 7.85 27.32 0.53
CA THR A 261 9.11 26.58 0.30
C THR A 261 9.09 25.20 0.96
N ILE A 262 8.57 25.07 2.18
CA ILE A 262 8.41 23.78 2.87
C ILE A 262 7.50 22.84 2.05
N PHE A 263 6.31 23.31 1.68
CA PHE A 263 5.37 22.49 0.91
C PHE A 263 5.91 22.15 -0.49
N GLY A 264 6.59 23.09 -1.15
CA GLY A 264 7.26 22.87 -2.42
C GLY A 264 8.36 21.80 -2.33
N ALA A 265 9.21 21.86 -1.29
CA ALA A 265 10.26 20.87 -1.05
C ALA A 265 9.68 19.47 -0.77
N ILE A 266 8.60 19.39 0.02
CA ILE A 266 7.91 18.12 0.30
C ILE A 266 7.30 17.55 -0.99
N ALA A 267 6.62 18.38 -1.78
CA ALA A 267 6.05 17.95 -3.06
C ALA A 267 7.13 17.43 -4.03
N ALA A 268 8.24 18.16 -4.17
CA ALA A 268 9.36 17.75 -5.00
C ALA A 268 9.98 16.42 -4.51
N GLY A 269 10.16 16.26 -3.20
CA GLY A 269 10.66 15.03 -2.59
C GLY A 269 9.74 13.83 -2.84
N LEU A 270 8.42 14.00 -2.67
CA LEU A 270 7.44 12.97 -2.96
C LEU A 270 7.42 12.60 -4.45
N GLY A 271 7.47 13.60 -5.34
CA GLY A 271 7.57 13.40 -6.79
C GLY A 271 8.83 12.63 -7.19
N ALA A 272 9.97 12.99 -6.63
CA ALA A 272 11.24 12.30 -6.86
C ALA A 272 11.20 10.84 -6.37
N LEU A 273 10.60 10.57 -5.20
CA LEU A 273 10.42 9.21 -4.69
C LEU A 273 9.46 8.38 -5.55
N LEU A 274 8.34 8.96 -6.00
CA LEU A 274 7.41 8.32 -6.94
C LEU A 274 8.13 7.88 -8.23
N LEU A 275 8.89 8.80 -8.83
CA LEU A 275 9.64 8.52 -10.06
C LEU A 275 10.75 7.50 -9.83
N ARG A 276 11.54 7.65 -8.77
CA ARG A 276 12.66 6.76 -8.45
C ARG A 276 12.20 5.33 -8.16
N ASP A 277 11.15 5.18 -7.35
CA ASP A 277 10.60 3.87 -6.99
C ASP A 277 10.08 3.18 -8.26
N SER A 278 9.25 3.86 -9.06
CA SER A 278 8.75 3.30 -10.32
C SER A 278 9.87 3.01 -11.33
N ALA A 279 10.89 3.86 -11.41
CA ALA A 279 12.02 3.68 -12.32
C ALA A 279 12.87 2.45 -11.97
N GLY A 280 13.10 2.22 -10.68
CA GLY A 280 13.82 1.04 -10.18
C GLY A 280 13.09 -0.26 -10.47
N ALA A 281 11.77 -0.31 -10.22
CA ALA A 281 10.96 -1.48 -10.57
C ALA A 281 10.91 -1.71 -12.09
N THR A 282 10.84 -0.64 -12.88
CA THR A 282 10.82 -0.73 -14.35
C THR A 282 12.13 -1.33 -14.86
N ALA A 283 13.27 -0.90 -14.31
CA ALA A 283 14.59 -1.42 -14.69
C ALA A 283 14.72 -2.92 -14.42
N THR A 284 14.26 -3.37 -13.25
CA THR A 284 14.30 -4.79 -12.88
C THR A 284 13.45 -5.63 -13.83
N VAL A 285 12.21 -5.22 -14.11
CA VAL A 285 11.34 -5.94 -15.06
C VAL A 285 11.90 -5.93 -16.48
N ASP A 286 12.39 -4.78 -16.95
CA ASP A 286 13.01 -4.67 -18.28
C ASP A 286 14.18 -5.64 -18.42
N ARG A 287 15.07 -5.71 -17.41
CA ARG A 287 16.25 -6.57 -17.41
C ARG A 287 15.86 -8.04 -17.46
N SER A 288 14.96 -8.48 -16.58
CA SER A 288 14.50 -9.88 -16.54
C SER A 288 13.81 -10.29 -17.85
N LEU A 289 13.02 -9.39 -18.46
CA LEU A 289 12.39 -9.68 -19.77
C LEU A 289 13.45 -9.81 -20.87
N THR A 290 14.43 -8.92 -20.94
CA THR A 290 15.52 -9.06 -21.92
C THR A 290 16.36 -10.32 -21.72
N GLN A 291 16.59 -10.76 -20.47
CA GLN A 291 17.30 -12.01 -20.18
C GLN A 291 16.52 -13.24 -20.65
N LEU A 292 15.19 -13.18 -20.62
CA LEU A 292 14.30 -14.24 -21.11
C LEU A 292 14.10 -14.19 -22.64
N GLY A 293 14.87 -13.36 -23.36
CA GLY A 293 14.83 -13.26 -24.82
C GLY A 293 13.71 -12.39 -25.38
N PHE A 294 12.98 -11.63 -24.54
CA PHE A 294 11.95 -10.73 -25.04
C PHE A 294 12.56 -9.50 -25.72
N GLY A 295 12.16 -9.25 -26.96
CA GLY A 295 12.51 -8.06 -27.72
C GLY A 295 11.63 -6.86 -27.37
N ARG A 296 12.20 -5.66 -27.45
CA ARG A 296 11.44 -4.40 -27.39
C ARG A 296 10.85 -4.11 -28.78
N LYS A 297 9.63 -3.57 -28.79
CA LYS A 297 9.08 -2.89 -29.97
C LYS A 297 9.50 -1.42 -29.98
#